data_AF-A0A9R0T9W6-F1
#
_entry.id   AF-A0A9R0T9W6-F1
#
_cell.length_a   1.000
_cell.length_b   1.000
_cell.length_c   1.000
_cell.angle_alpha   90.00
_cell.angle_beta   90.00
_cell.angle_gamma   90.00
#
_symmetry.space_group_name_H-M   'P 1'
#
loop_
_entity.id
_entity.type
_entity.pdbx_description
1 polymer ?
#
loop_
_entity_poly.entity_id
_entity_poly.type
_entity_poly.pdbx_seq_one_letter_code
_entity_poly.pdbx_strand_id
1 'polypeptide(L)'
;MQLVPRWYEHWTSNLVYDGDMIVLQGQEKVFLSASKESSADVNQQYTKLTFTPTQADRFVLAFRAWLRKFGNSQPDWYGSPSQDALPSTVLSKREMLDRYEQHTLKCSSCRGAHKAFQTLQKVFMGATVVFGATSGIPADVQLRILLGAGALISAALAYVFYDRQKHFVFVDYVHADID
;
A
#
# COMPACT_ATOMS: atom_id res chain seq x y z
N MET A 1 10.85 -25.09 -5.87
CA MET A 1 11.78 -24.01 -5.46
C MET A 1 11.08 -22.70 -5.78
N GLN A 2 10.72 -21.89 -4.77
CA GLN A 2 10.02 -20.62 -5.03
C GLN A 2 11.07 -19.56 -5.42
N LEU A 3 11.08 -19.15 -6.68
CA LEU A 3 12.08 -18.22 -7.23
C LEU A 3 11.90 -16.79 -6.72
N VAL A 4 10.68 -16.45 -6.30
CA VAL A 4 10.31 -15.11 -5.84
C VAL A 4 10.01 -15.17 -4.34
N PRO A 5 10.63 -14.33 -3.51
CA PRO A 5 10.29 -14.27 -2.10
C PRO A 5 8.85 -13.79 -1.90
N ARG A 6 8.12 -14.40 -0.97
CA ARG A 6 6.72 -14.05 -0.68
C ARG A 6 6.49 -12.55 -0.39
N TRP A 7 7.43 -11.88 0.27
CA TRP A 7 7.32 -10.44 0.54
C TRP A 7 7.32 -9.59 -0.74
N TYR A 8 7.92 -10.08 -1.83
CA TYR A 8 7.96 -9.39 -3.12
C TYR A 8 6.61 -9.46 -3.82
N GLU A 9 5.94 -10.62 -3.80
CA GLU A 9 4.55 -10.75 -4.28
C GLU A 9 3.60 -9.82 -3.51
N HIS A 10 3.83 -9.64 -2.21
CA HIS A 10 3.03 -8.70 -1.43
C HIS A 10 3.29 -7.24 -1.83
N TRP A 11 4.49 -6.86 -2.28
CA TRP A 11 4.72 -5.49 -2.78
C TRP A 11 3.84 -5.17 -3.98
N THR A 12 3.71 -6.12 -4.91
CA THR A 12 2.89 -5.94 -6.11
C THR A 12 1.41 -5.91 -5.75
N SER A 13 0.95 -6.76 -4.83
CA SER A 13 -0.44 -6.71 -4.33
C SER A 13 -0.77 -5.40 -3.63
N ASN A 14 0.12 -4.86 -2.80
CA ASN A 14 -0.12 -3.58 -2.12
C ASN A 14 -0.25 -2.40 -3.08
N LEU A 15 0.34 -2.45 -4.28
CA LEU A 15 0.13 -1.41 -5.29
C LEU A 15 -1.33 -1.34 -5.75
N VAL A 16 -1.99 -2.50 -5.88
CA VAL A 16 -3.42 -2.57 -6.22
C VAL A 16 -4.26 -2.03 -5.07
N TYR A 17 -3.97 -2.46 -3.84
CA TYR A 17 -4.69 -1.99 -2.65
C TYR A 17 -4.59 -0.49 -2.45
N ASP A 18 -3.42 0.10 -2.69
CA ASP A 18 -3.23 1.55 -2.61
C ASP A 18 -4.14 2.31 -3.58
N GLY A 19 -4.33 1.77 -4.79
CA GLY A 19 -5.25 2.33 -5.78
C GLY A 19 -6.71 2.20 -5.40
N ASP A 20 -7.11 1.01 -4.96
CA ASP A 20 -8.49 0.74 -4.56
C ASP A 20 -8.88 1.58 -3.35
N MET A 21 -7.98 1.79 -2.38
CA MET A 21 -8.32 2.48 -1.13
C MET A 21 -8.79 3.93 -1.36
N ILE A 22 -8.14 4.65 -2.29
CA ILE A 22 -8.51 6.02 -2.65
C ILE A 22 -9.91 6.06 -3.26
N VAL A 23 -10.19 5.12 -4.16
CA VAL A 23 -11.49 5.00 -4.83
C VAL A 23 -12.58 4.61 -3.83
N LEU A 24 -12.30 3.63 -2.96
CA LEU A 24 -13.25 3.12 -1.97
C LEU A 24 -13.64 4.17 -0.94
N GLN A 25 -12.68 4.95 -0.41
CA GLN A 25 -13.02 6.04 0.51
C GLN A 25 -13.87 7.13 -0.20
N GLY A 26 -13.61 7.39 -1.48
CA GLY A 26 -14.44 8.29 -2.28
C GLY A 26 -15.88 7.78 -2.44
N GLN A 27 -16.04 6.50 -2.79
CA GLN A 27 -17.35 5.86 -2.93
C GLN A 27 -18.11 5.79 -1.61
N GLU A 28 -17.43 5.47 -0.51
CA GLU A 28 -18.01 5.42 0.82
C GLU A 28 -18.62 6.78 1.20
N LYS A 29 -17.89 7.88 0.98
CA LYS A 29 -18.41 9.23 1.22
C LYS A 29 -19.69 9.53 0.45
N VAL A 30 -19.74 9.16 -0.84
CA VAL A 30 -20.92 9.37 -1.70
C VAL A 30 -22.10 8.50 -1.25
N PHE A 31 -21.87 7.24 -0.89
CA PHE A 31 -22.95 6.37 -0.42
C PHE A 31 -23.47 6.78 0.95
N LEU A 32 -22.59 7.25 1.85
CA LEU A 32 -23.01 7.76 3.16
C LEU A 32 -23.80 9.06 3.05
N SER A 33 -23.42 9.99 2.16
CA SER A 33 -24.21 11.21 1.94
C SER A 33 -25.59 10.87 1.38
N ALA A 34 -25.66 10.00 0.37
CA ALA A 34 -26.92 9.56 -0.22
C ALA A 34 -27.84 8.83 0.78
N SER A 35 -27.27 7.99 1.65
CA SER A 35 -28.00 7.29 2.71
C SER A 35 -28.62 8.27 3.71
N LYS A 36 -27.89 9.33 4.08
CA LYS A 36 -28.38 10.37 5.01
C LYS A 36 -29.46 11.26 4.40
N GLU A 37 -29.31 11.64 3.13
CA GLU A 37 -30.24 12.57 2.46
C GLU A 37 -31.58 11.95 2.11
N SER A 38 -31.58 10.68 1.70
CA SER A 38 -32.79 10.04 1.14
C SER A 38 -33.47 9.06 2.09
N SER A 39 -32.86 8.74 3.24
CA SER A 39 -33.22 7.60 4.10
C SER A 39 -33.41 6.30 3.31
N ALA A 40 -32.85 6.23 2.10
CA ALA A 40 -33.14 5.18 1.15
C ALA A 40 -31.98 4.20 1.09
N ASP A 41 -32.36 2.95 0.86
CA ASP A 41 -31.45 1.83 0.69
C ASP A 41 -30.54 2.06 -0.53
N VAL A 42 -29.22 2.13 -0.29
CA VAL A 42 -28.17 2.28 -1.32
C VAL A 42 -28.30 1.23 -2.41
N ASN A 43 -28.68 -0.01 -2.07
CA ASN A 43 -28.84 -1.06 -3.06
C ASN A 43 -30.06 -0.85 -3.97
N GLN A 44 -31.11 -0.17 -3.50
CA GLN A 44 -32.23 0.23 -4.36
C GLN A 44 -31.85 1.38 -5.30
N GLN A 45 -31.04 2.32 -4.82
CA GLN A 45 -30.63 3.49 -5.60
C GLN A 45 -29.31 3.31 -6.36
N TYR A 46 -28.71 2.11 -6.33
CA TYR A 46 -27.35 1.88 -6.82
C TYR A 46 -27.08 2.42 -8.23
N THR A 47 -28.00 2.19 -9.18
CA THR A 47 -27.87 2.66 -10.58
C THR A 47 -28.02 4.19 -10.72
N LYS A 48 -28.58 4.88 -9.72
CA LYS A 48 -28.60 6.35 -9.66
C LYS A 48 -27.32 6.92 -9.05
N LEU A 49 -26.75 6.21 -8.06
CA LEU A 49 -25.55 6.62 -7.32
C LEU A 49 -24.25 6.27 -8.06
N THR A 50 -24.30 5.29 -8.96
CA THR A 50 -23.13 4.80 -9.71
C THR A 50 -23.38 4.86 -11.20
N PHE A 51 -22.36 5.27 -11.96
CA PHE A 51 -22.41 5.31 -13.40
C PHE A 51 -22.08 3.92 -13.97
N THR A 52 -23.09 3.21 -14.46
CA THR A 52 -22.99 1.83 -14.98
C THR A 52 -23.56 1.71 -16.41
N PRO A 53 -22.98 2.43 -17.39
CA PRO A 53 -23.61 2.61 -18.70
C PRO A 53 -23.36 1.46 -19.69
N THR A 54 -22.42 0.55 -19.40
CA THR A 54 -21.91 -0.41 -20.39
C THR A 54 -22.42 -1.84 -20.16
N GLN A 55 -22.24 -2.70 -21.17
CA GLN A 55 -22.54 -4.13 -21.04
C GLN A 55 -21.63 -4.84 -20.01
N ALA A 56 -20.43 -4.31 -19.73
CA ALA A 56 -19.52 -4.88 -18.73
C ALA A 56 -20.09 -4.77 -17.30
N ASP A 57 -20.95 -3.78 -17.05
CA ASP A 57 -21.56 -3.54 -15.74
C ASP A 57 -22.69 -4.53 -15.40
N ARG A 58 -23.11 -5.36 -16.37
CA ARG A 58 -24.27 -6.26 -16.20
C ARG A 58 -24.13 -7.22 -15.03
N PHE A 59 -22.92 -7.72 -14.78
CA PHE A 59 -22.71 -8.62 -13.65
C PHE A 59 -22.90 -7.90 -12.30
N VAL A 60 -22.40 -6.66 -12.18
CA VAL A 60 -22.59 -5.83 -10.99
C VAL A 60 -24.08 -5.56 -10.77
N LEU A 61 -24.81 -5.18 -11.82
CA LEU A 61 -26.25 -4.92 -11.73
C LEU A 61 -27.05 -6.18 -11.38
N ALA A 62 -26.71 -7.33 -11.98
CA ALA A 62 -27.33 -8.62 -11.68
C ALA A 62 -27.08 -9.05 -10.23
N PHE A 63 -25.85 -8.90 -9.74
CA PHE A 63 -25.50 -9.16 -8.35
C PHE A 63 -26.30 -8.28 -7.38
N ARG A 64 -26.41 -6.98 -7.66
CA ARG A 64 -27.20 -6.05 -6.83
C ARG A 64 -28.68 -6.42 -6.83
N ALA A 65 -29.23 -6.83 -7.98
CA ALA A 65 -30.61 -7.33 -8.06
C ALA A 65 -30.81 -8.63 -7.26
N TRP A 66 -29.86 -9.55 -7.33
CA TRP A 66 -29.86 -10.77 -6.53
C TRP A 66 -29.81 -10.44 -5.03
N LEU A 67 -28.93 -9.53 -4.60
CA LEU A 67 -28.80 -9.12 -3.21
C LEU A 67 -30.09 -8.50 -2.66
N ARG A 68 -30.75 -7.63 -3.44
CA ARG A 68 -32.07 -7.08 -3.06
C ARG A 68 -33.12 -8.17 -2.89
N LYS A 69 -33.15 -9.15 -3.79
CA LYS A 69 -34.18 -10.19 -3.82
C LYS A 69 -33.99 -11.26 -2.74
N PHE A 70 -32.75 -11.66 -2.49
CA PHE A 70 -32.46 -12.84 -1.67
C PHE A 70 -31.73 -12.51 -0.37
N GLY A 71 -31.10 -11.35 -0.26
CA GLY A 71 -30.37 -10.92 0.92
C GLY A 71 -30.90 -9.61 1.49
N ASN A 72 -32.21 -9.33 1.39
CA ASN A 72 -32.84 -8.15 1.98
C ASN A 72 -32.09 -6.82 1.74
N SER A 73 -31.46 -6.68 0.57
CA SER A 73 -30.58 -5.56 0.22
C SER A 73 -29.30 -5.37 1.05
N GLN A 74 -28.98 -6.24 2.00
CA GLN A 74 -27.77 -6.13 2.82
C GLN A 74 -27.48 -7.44 3.58
N PRO A 75 -26.22 -7.72 3.95
CA PRO A 75 -25.93 -8.87 4.81
C PRO A 75 -26.71 -8.81 6.13
N ASP A 76 -27.26 -9.93 6.60
CA ASP A 76 -28.08 -9.97 7.83
C ASP A 76 -27.33 -9.50 9.09
N TRP A 77 -26.00 -9.68 9.12
CA TRP A 77 -25.14 -9.21 10.22
C TRP A 77 -24.90 -7.70 10.20
N TYR A 78 -25.26 -6.99 9.13
CA TYR A 78 -25.03 -5.54 9.00
C TYR A 78 -26.02 -4.73 9.86
N GLY A 79 -27.21 -5.27 10.13
CA GLY A 79 -28.25 -4.61 10.95
C GLY A 79 -28.79 -3.31 10.34
N SER A 80 -29.67 -2.61 11.05
CA SER A 80 -30.10 -1.27 10.66
C SER A 80 -28.94 -0.31 10.96
N PRO A 81 -28.53 0.58 10.03
CA PRO A 81 -27.54 1.61 10.35
C PRO A 81 -28.05 2.37 11.57
N SER A 82 -27.37 2.22 12.71
CA SER A 82 -27.68 3.05 13.87
C SER A 82 -27.42 4.50 13.48
N GLN A 83 -28.15 5.45 14.08
CA GLN A 83 -27.79 6.88 13.97
C GLN A 83 -26.36 7.16 14.45
N ASP A 84 -25.76 6.20 15.17
CA ASP A 84 -24.36 6.14 15.59
C ASP A 84 -23.42 5.50 14.54
N ALA A 85 -23.82 5.43 13.27
CA ALA A 85 -22.89 5.10 12.20
C ALA A 85 -21.67 6.03 12.34
N LEU A 86 -20.52 5.43 12.65
CA LEU A 86 -19.27 6.16 12.87
C LEU A 86 -19.12 7.17 11.72
N PRO A 87 -18.79 8.44 12.00
CA PRO A 87 -18.52 9.37 10.92
C PRO A 87 -17.50 8.71 10.01
N SER A 88 -17.78 8.71 8.69
CA SER A 88 -16.82 8.21 7.69
C SER A 88 -15.47 8.75 8.07
N THR A 89 -14.55 7.88 8.48
CA THR A 89 -13.22 8.31 8.87
C THR A 89 -12.57 8.76 7.58
N VAL A 90 -12.58 10.06 7.35
CA VAL A 90 -11.88 10.65 6.23
C VAL A 90 -10.41 10.56 6.56
N LEU A 91 -9.78 9.46 6.13
CA LEU A 91 -8.35 9.30 6.26
C LEU A 91 -7.66 10.27 5.30
N SER A 92 -6.60 10.88 5.79
CA SER A 92 -5.63 11.54 4.92
C SER A 92 -5.03 10.50 3.96
N LYS A 93 -4.53 10.95 2.81
CA LYS A 93 -3.82 10.08 1.86
C LYS A 93 -2.67 9.33 2.55
N ARG A 94 -2.02 9.95 3.54
CA ARG A 94 -0.94 9.34 4.31
C ARG A 94 -1.40 8.15 5.13
N GLU A 95 -2.49 8.30 5.87
CA GLU A 95 -3.06 7.24 6.71
C GLU A 95 -3.63 6.11 5.85
N MET A 96 -4.23 6.47 4.72
CA MET A 96 -4.83 5.54 3.79
C MET A 96 -3.80 4.63 3.09
N LEU A 97 -2.62 5.16 2.77
CA LEU A 97 -1.55 4.43 2.10
C LEU A 97 -0.45 3.98 3.09
N ASP A 98 -0.76 3.92 4.38
CA ASP A 98 0.14 3.39 5.41
C ASP A 98 0.17 1.86 5.36
N ARG A 99 1.03 1.36 4.47
CA ARG A 99 1.29 -0.08 4.32
C ARG A 99 1.89 -0.68 5.58
N TYR A 100 2.59 0.11 6.41
CA TYR A 100 3.25 -0.41 7.59
C TYR A 100 2.21 -0.93 8.59
N GLU A 101 1.29 -0.05 8.97
CA GLU A 101 0.23 -0.37 9.92
C GLU A 101 -0.76 -1.36 9.33
N GLN A 102 -1.14 -1.19 8.07
CA GLN A 102 -2.13 -2.07 7.43
C GLN A 102 -1.61 -3.50 7.27
N HIS A 103 -0.36 -3.68 6.83
CA HIS A 103 0.16 -4.98 6.42
C HIS A 103 1.51 -5.36 7.04
N THR A 104 2.56 -4.54 6.87
CA THR A 104 3.94 -4.94 7.20
C THR A 104 4.11 -5.34 8.66
N LEU A 105 3.46 -4.63 9.60
CA LEU A 105 3.53 -4.94 11.02
C LEU A 105 2.98 -6.34 11.36
N LYS A 106 1.93 -6.76 10.64
CA LYS A 106 1.18 -8.00 10.86
C LYS A 106 1.74 -9.19 10.09
N CYS A 107 2.26 -8.96 8.87
CA CYS A 107 2.78 -10.00 8.00
C CYS A 107 4.23 -10.39 8.38
N SER A 108 4.45 -11.63 8.84
CA SER A 108 5.78 -12.11 9.24
C SER A 108 6.83 -12.00 8.12
N SER A 109 6.45 -12.28 6.87
CA SER A 109 7.34 -12.21 5.71
C SER A 109 7.77 -10.78 5.40
N CYS A 110 6.83 -9.83 5.32
CA CYS A 110 7.13 -8.43 5.05
C CYS A 110 7.85 -7.77 6.23
N ARG A 111 7.46 -8.08 7.47
CA ARG A 111 8.15 -7.60 8.68
C ARG A 111 9.60 -8.07 8.72
N GLY A 112 9.84 -9.35 8.43
CA GLY A 112 11.18 -9.92 8.38
C GLY A 112 12.04 -9.26 7.30
N ALA A 113 11.49 -9.10 6.09
CA ALA A 113 12.16 -8.43 4.99
C ALA A 113 12.47 -6.95 5.32
N HIS A 114 11.50 -6.20 5.85
CA HIS A 114 11.71 -4.81 6.24
C HIS A 114 12.85 -4.66 7.26
N LYS A 115 12.87 -5.51 8.31
CA LYS A 115 13.97 -5.54 9.28
C LYS A 115 15.31 -5.90 8.64
N ALA A 116 15.35 -6.86 7.72
CA ALA A 116 16.57 -7.23 7.02
C ALA A 116 17.11 -6.06 6.19
N PHE A 117 16.24 -5.33 5.48
CA PHE A 117 16.64 -4.15 4.70
C PHE A 117 17.17 -3.02 5.60
N GLN A 118 16.54 -2.77 6.75
CA GLN A 118 17.04 -1.83 7.76
C GLN A 118 18.42 -2.21 8.30
N THR A 119 18.63 -3.49 8.61
CA THR A 119 19.91 -4.01 9.09
C THR A 119 20.98 -3.87 8.01
N LEU A 120 20.70 -4.29 6.78
CA LEU A 120 21.63 -4.19 5.65
C LEU A 120 21.98 -2.73 5.35
N GLN A 121 21.01 -1.82 5.36
CA GLN A 121 21.27 -0.38 5.23
C GLN A 121 22.29 0.09 6.28
N LYS A 122 22.09 -0.24 7.56
CA LYS A 122 23.01 0.14 8.65
C LYS A 122 24.40 -0.46 8.50
N VAL A 123 24.48 -1.72 8.09
CA VAL A 123 25.76 -2.40 7.82
C VAL A 123 26.52 -1.69 6.70
N PHE A 124 25.86 -1.38 5.58
CA PHE A 124 26.50 -0.71 4.46
C PHE A 124 26.82 0.77 4.75
N MET A 125 26.03 1.46 5.57
CA MET A 125 26.40 2.79 6.08
C MET A 125 27.68 2.71 6.93
N GLY A 126 27.77 1.72 7.84
CA GLY A 126 28.99 1.48 8.62
C GLY A 126 30.20 1.17 7.75
N ALA A 127 30.04 0.28 6.75
CA ALA A 127 31.09 -0.06 5.80
C ALA A 127 31.56 1.16 4.99
N THR A 128 30.64 2.04 4.58
CA THR A 128 30.96 3.31 3.90
C THR A 128 31.89 4.17 4.75
N VAL A 129 31.57 4.34 6.04
CA VAL A 129 32.39 5.14 6.96
C VAL A 129 33.76 4.51 7.15
N VAL A 130 33.84 3.19 7.37
CA VAL A 130 35.11 2.47 7.57
C VAL A 130 36.01 2.58 6.34
N PHE A 131 35.48 2.29 5.15
CA PHE A 131 36.26 2.38 3.92
C PHE A 131 36.66 3.83 3.60
N GLY A 132 35.75 4.79 3.80
CA GLY A 132 36.04 6.20 3.59
C GLY A 132 37.15 6.71 4.52
N ALA A 133 37.05 6.44 5.82
CA ALA A 133 38.03 6.88 6.82
C ALA A 133 39.41 6.22 6.64
N THR A 134 39.45 4.97 6.17
CA THR A 134 40.71 4.24 5.98
C THR A 134 41.36 4.48 4.62
N SER A 135 40.64 5.03 3.64
CA SER A 135 41.14 5.21 2.26
C SER A 135 42.42 6.04 2.13
N GLY A 136 42.67 6.98 3.06
CA GLY A 136 43.88 7.82 3.05
C GLY A 136 45.08 7.25 3.82
N ILE A 137 44.92 6.15 4.57
CA ILE A 137 45.94 5.63 5.49
C ILE A 137 47.07 4.87 4.76
N PRO A 138 46.78 3.92 3.84
CA PRO A 138 47.84 3.12 3.23
C PRO A 138 48.81 3.94 2.39
N ALA A 139 50.06 3.50 2.28
CA ALA A 139 51.04 4.11 1.36
C ALA A 139 50.80 3.68 -0.10
N ASP A 140 50.26 2.47 -0.31
CA ASP A 140 49.99 1.91 -1.62
C ASP A 140 48.77 2.57 -2.29
N VAL A 141 48.97 3.13 -3.48
CA VAL A 141 47.93 3.86 -4.23
C VAL A 141 46.80 2.94 -4.69
N GLN A 142 47.09 1.68 -5.06
CA GLN A 142 46.05 0.74 -5.47
C GLN A 142 45.13 0.42 -4.29
N LEU A 143 45.69 0.25 -3.09
CA LEU A 143 44.89 0.01 -1.89
C LEU A 143 44.01 1.22 -1.53
N ARG A 144 44.51 2.46 -1.71
CA ARG A 144 43.67 3.68 -1.56
C ARG A 144 42.50 3.69 -2.52
N ILE A 145 42.73 3.35 -3.79
CA ILE A 145 41.69 3.29 -4.83
C ILE A 145 40.66 2.22 -4.48
N LEU A 146 41.09 1.02 -4.06
CA LEU A 146 40.18 -0.06 -3.68
C LEU A 146 39.30 0.31 -2.48
N LEU A 147 39.87 0.93 -1.45
CA LEU A 147 39.11 1.41 -0.29
C LEU A 147 38.14 2.53 -0.68
N GLY A 148 38.57 3.49 -1.50
CA GLY A 148 37.71 4.54 -2.03
C GLY A 148 36.53 3.97 -2.84
N ALA A 149 36.79 3.01 -3.72
CA ALA A 149 35.75 2.32 -4.47
C ALA A 149 34.81 1.53 -3.56
N GLY A 150 35.34 0.84 -2.54
CA GLY A 150 34.55 0.13 -1.53
C GLY A 150 33.60 1.04 -0.75
N ALA A 151 34.04 2.27 -0.43
CA ALA A 151 33.20 3.28 0.20
C ALA A 151 32.03 3.69 -0.70
N LEU A 152 32.29 3.96 -1.98
CA LEU A 152 31.25 4.34 -2.95
C LEU A 152 30.23 3.22 -3.18
N ILE A 153 30.70 1.98 -3.36
CA ILE A 153 29.83 0.81 -3.54
C ILE A 153 28.97 0.59 -2.30
N SER A 154 29.56 0.68 -1.11
CA SER A 154 28.83 0.54 0.16
C SER A 154 27.77 1.64 0.30
N ALA A 155 28.08 2.88 -0.06
CA ALA A 155 27.13 3.99 -0.01
C ALA A 155 25.95 3.76 -0.97
N ALA A 156 26.24 3.31 -2.19
CA ALA A 156 25.22 2.97 -3.17
C ALA A 156 24.30 1.85 -2.68
N LEU A 157 24.88 0.78 -2.09
CA LEU A 157 24.09 -0.32 -1.52
C LEU A 157 23.23 0.14 -0.34
N ALA A 158 23.77 0.97 0.55
CA ALA A 158 23.00 1.55 1.65
C ALA A 158 21.80 2.36 1.12
N TYR A 159 22.00 3.18 0.09
CA TYR A 159 20.93 3.93 -0.54
C TYR A 159 19.89 3.01 -1.18
N VAL A 160 20.31 1.96 -1.89
CA VAL A 160 19.38 0.98 -2.47
C VAL A 160 18.52 0.33 -1.37
N PHE A 161 19.11 -0.15 -0.27
CA PHE A 161 18.33 -0.74 0.81
C PHE A 161 17.42 0.28 1.51
N TYR A 162 17.83 1.54 1.63
CA TYR A 162 16.98 2.62 2.13
C TYR A 162 15.78 2.88 1.21
N ASP A 163 16.03 3.07 -0.09
CA ASP A 163 14.98 3.35 -1.07
C ASP A 163 13.95 2.23 -1.10
N ARG A 164 14.38 0.97 -1.05
CA ARG A 164 13.47 -0.17 -1.08
C ARG A 164 12.62 -0.33 0.18
N GLN A 165 13.00 0.28 1.31
CA GLN A 165 12.17 0.23 2.52
C GLN A 165 10.83 0.94 2.35
N LYS A 166 10.74 1.95 1.46
CA LYS A 166 9.49 2.69 1.23
C LYS A 166 8.32 1.78 0.85
N HIS A 167 8.57 0.69 0.12
CA HIS A 167 7.54 -0.27 -0.29
C HIS A 167 6.91 -1.05 0.88
N PHE A 168 7.55 -1.07 2.05
CA PHE A 168 7.01 -1.66 3.28
C PHE A 168 6.29 -0.65 4.18
N VAL A 169 6.41 0.65 3.91
CA VAL A 169 5.91 1.69 4.80
C VAL A 169 4.89 2.57 4.11
N PHE A 170 5.32 3.28 3.08
CA PHE A 170 4.49 4.22 2.36
C PHE A 170 5.08 4.45 0.98
N VAL A 171 4.24 4.31 -0.03
CA VAL A 171 4.52 4.71 -1.41
C VAL A 171 3.40 5.66 -1.80
N ASP A 172 3.75 6.83 -2.30
CA ASP A 172 2.71 7.72 -2.80
C ASP A 172 2.11 7.10 -4.06
N TYR A 173 0.78 7.01 -4.09
CA TYR A 173 0.05 6.46 -5.22
C TYR A 173 -0.61 7.57 -6.02
N VAL A 174 -0.38 7.59 -7.32
CA VAL A 174 -1.01 8.51 -8.27
C VAL A 174 -1.54 7.68 -9.42
N HIS A 175 -2.86 7.64 -9.56
CA HIS A 175 -3.53 6.76 -10.54
C HIS A 175 -3.16 7.10 -11.99
N ALA A 176 -2.84 8.37 -12.27
CA ALA A 176 -2.43 8.83 -13.59
C ALA A 176 -1.00 8.43 -13.99
N ASP A 177 -0.17 8.05 -13.01
CA ASP A 177 1.25 7.72 -13.21
C ASP A 177 1.48 6.21 -13.38
N ILE A 178 0.41 5.44 -13.61
CA ILE A 178 0.48 4.01 -13.87
C ILE A 178 0.63 3.82 -15.37
N ASP A 179 1.82 3.37 -15.79
CA ASP A 179 2.11 2.93 -17.16
C ASP A 179 1.28 1.70 -17.58
#